data_AF-A0A7C1UAL4-F1
#
_entry.id   AF-A0A7C1UAL4-F1
#
_cell.length_a   1.000
_cell.length_b   1.000
_cell.length_c   1.000
_cell.angle_alpha   90.00
_cell.angle_beta   90.00
_cell.angle_gamma   90.00
#
_symmetry.space_group_name_H-M   'P 1'
#
loop_
_entity.id
_entity.type
_entity.pdbx_description
1 polymer ?
#
loop_
_entity_poly.entity_id
_entity_poly.type
_entity_poly.pdbx_seq_one_letter_code
_entity_poly.pdbx_strand_id
1 'polypeptide(L)'
;MLRVVSGKRSAKGLCMNRRQFLISSAVSAVGGVRFVCAEPNAPKSLGPIVDTHQHLWDLSKFRLPWLKPGGELTRSFTQADYRKATEGLGIKKTVYMEVAVAREQKLAEAEYIAKVCADKNNPTCAAVIGGLILEESFEEYITRFKGSPHIKGVRHALNKPAQFEDGRLIRHLRLLSRLNMSFDLVVPTRLIGQAADVVERCGETRFILDHCGNADPLAFDPNLEWGRKPQHDANMWKRDIETLAKRPNVICKISGIIARVPKGEAAAEVLAPIVNHCLDTFGPDRVIFAGDWPVCTRGAPLRVWVNLLREIVRKRPLEERRKLFWSNAHNFYGLA
;
A
#
# COMPACT_ATOMS: atom_id res chain seq x y z
N MET A 1 -70.21 40.22 23.84
CA MET A 1 -69.82 39.79 22.49
C MET A 1 -68.58 38.90 22.62
N LEU A 2 -68.76 37.65 23.04
CA LEU A 2 -68.98 36.41 22.24
C LEU A 2 -67.66 35.95 21.58
N ARG A 3 -66.87 35.05 22.22
CA ARG A 3 -66.98 33.56 22.26
C ARG A 3 -66.94 32.97 20.83
N VAL A 4 -66.10 31.99 20.52
CA VAL A 4 -66.12 30.57 20.96
C VAL A 4 -64.70 30.01 20.64
N VAL A 5 -63.87 29.47 21.54
CA VAL A 5 -63.88 28.25 22.41
C VAL A 5 -63.92 26.90 21.67
N SER A 6 -62.78 26.19 21.66
CA SER A 6 -62.64 24.72 21.79
C SER A 6 -61.15 24.38 21.61
N GLY A 7 -60.38 23.72 22.48
CA GLY A 7 -60.66 23.08 23.75
C GLY A 7 -59.91 21.73 23.87
N LYS A 8 -58.86 21.69 24.71
CA LYS A 8 -58.37 20.53 25.53
C LYS A 8 -57.65 19.36 24.78
N ARG A 9 -56.61 18.65 25.28
CA ARG A 9 -55.90 18.40 26.56
C ARG A 9 -54.44 17.95 26.20
N SER A 10 -53.35 18.34 26.89
CA SER A 10 -52.74 17.73 28.12
C SER A 10 -52.50 16.21 28.02
N ALA A 11 -51.35 15.60 28.38
CA ALA A 11 -50.39 15.92 29.45
C ALA A 11 -49.05 15.15 29.29
N LYS A 12 -47.98 15.71 29.89
CA LYS A 12 -46.96 15.09 30.78
C LYS A 12 -46.62 13.60 30.50
N GLY A 13 -45.40 13.20 30.15
CA GLY A 13 -44.13 13.50 30.82
C GLY A 13 -43.99 12.67 32.10
N LEU A 14 -43.18 11.60 32.10
CA LEU A 14 -42.22 11.30 33.17
C LEU A 14 -41.26 10.13 32.82
N CYS A 15 -40.15 10.16 33.52
CA CYS A 15 -38.89 9.45 33.39
C CYS A 15 -38.85 8.14 34.22
N MET A 16 -37.77 7.37 34.01
CA MET A 16 -37.10 6.40 34.91
C MET A 16 -37.47 4.90 34.93
N ASN A 17 -36.58 4.11 34.30
CA ASN A 17 -35.55 3.20 34.86
C ASN A 17 -35.82 2.15 35.98
N ARG A 18 -35.25 0.96 35.71
CA ARG A 18 -34.61 -0.09 36.55
C ARG A 18 -35.36 -0.78 37.71
N ARG A 19 -35.45 -2.11 37.54
CA ARG A 19 -35.50 -3.23 38.52
C ARG A 19 -36.84 -3.55 39.22
N GLN A 20 -37.09 -4.86 39.25
CA GLN A 20 -38.06 -5.63 40.04
C GLN A 20 -39.52 -5.59 39.58
N PHE A 21 -40.03 -6.70 39.04
CA PHE A 21 -40.66 -7.72 39.89
C PHE A 21 -40.80 -9.05 39.15
N LEU A 22 -40.74 -10.12 39.92
CA LEU A 22 -40.62 -11.53 39.53
C LEU A 22 -41.99 -12.23 39.63
N ILE A 23 -42.13 -13.30 38.83
CA ILE A 23 -42.84 -14.58 39.10
C ILE A 23 -44.28 -14.81 38.56
N SER A 24 -44.32 -15.84 37.69
CA SER A 24 -45.30 -16.91 37.43
C SER A 24 -46.64 -16.63 36.73
N SER A 25 -46.90 -17.29 35.59
CA SER A 25 -47.45 -18.67 35.55
C SER A 25 -47.71 -19.20 34.13
N ALA A 26 -47.24 -20.43 33.90
CA ALA A 26 -47.70 -21.54 33.04
C ALA A 26 -48.39 -21.35 31.65
N VAL A 27 -47.67 -21.88 30.64
CA VAL A 27 -48.06 -22.86 29.59
C VAL A 27 -49.33 -22.64 28.75
N SER A 28 -49.14 -22.46 27.43
CA SER A 28 -49.74 -23.33 26.41
C SER A 28 -49.03 -23.16 25.06
N ALA A 29 -48.65 -24.30 24.47
CA ALA A 29 -47.94 -24.40 23.20
C ALA A 29 -48.92 -24.45 22.03
N VAL A 30 -48.72 -23.61 21.00
CA VAL A 30 -49.14 -23.90 19.62
C VAL A 30 -48.11 -23.26 18.68
N GLY A 31 -47.71 -24.01 17.65
CA GLY A 31 -46.54 -23.78 16.81
C GLY A 31 -46.44 -22.40 16.16
N GLY A 32 -45.28 -21.77 16.35
CA GLY A 32 -44.81 -20.65 15.55
C GLY A 32 -43.64 -21.11 14.70
N VAL A 33 -43.78 -20.97 13.37
CA VAL A 33 -42.68 -21.01 12.41
C VAL A 33 -41.56 -20.12 12.97
N ARG A 34 -40.41 -20.72 13.32
CA ARG A 34 -39.21 -19.94 13.63
C ARG A 34 -38.76 -19.29 12.33
N PHE A 35 -39.15 -18.05 12.10
CA PHE A 35 -38.32 -17.14 11.34
C PHE A 35 -37.01 -17.01 12.11
N VAL A 36 -36.03 -17.82 11.73
CA VAL A 36 -34.64 -17.52 12.03
C VAL A 36 -34.36 -16.25 11.23
N CYS A 37 -34.56 -15.11 11.87
CA CYS A 37 -33.88 -13.89 11.45
C CYS A 37 -32.39 -14.21 11.56
N ALA A 38 -31.77 -14.58 10.45
CA ALA A 38 -30.33 -14.62 10.34
C ALA A 38 -29.83 -13.26 10.84
N GLU A 39 -29.05 -13.27 11.92
CA GLU A 39 -28.33 -12.08 12.33
C GLU A 39 -27.57 -11.56 11.11
N PRO A 40 -27.62 -10.25 10.80
CA PRO A 40 -26.85 -9.71 9.70
C PRO A 40 -25.39 -10.03 9.99
N ASN A 41 -24.81 -10.88 9.12
CA ASN A 41 -23.43 -11.32 9.15
C ASN A 41 -22.53 -10.25 9.75
N ALA A 42 -21.91 -10.54 10.90
CA ALA A 42 -20.77 -9.76 11.38
C ALA A 42 -19.81 -9.55 10.18
N PRO A 43 -19.32 -8.31 9.95
CA PRO A 43 -18.56 -8.02 8.74
C PRO A 43 -17.41 -9.01 8.62
N LYS A 44 -17.46 -9.86 7.59
CA LYS A 44 -16.42 -10.86 7.32
C LYS A 44 -15.09 -10.12 7.32
N SER A 45 -14.21 -10.47 8.27
CA SER A 45 -12.90 -9.83 8.35
C SER A 45 -12.21 -9.93 6.98
N LEU A 46 -11.54 -8.87 6.56
CA LEU A 46 -10.80 -8.80 5.29
C LEU A 46 -9.72 -9.89 5.14
N GLY A 47 -9.45 -10.63 6.21
CA GLY A 47 -8.37 -11.60 6.28
C GLY A 47 -7.02 -10.94 6.58
N PRO A 48 -5.95 -11.72 6.50
CA PRO A 48 -4.60 -11.22 6.74
C PRO A 48 -4.15 -10.25 5.64
N ILE A 49 -3.15 -9.42 5.95
CA ILE A 49 -2.54 -8.46 5.02
C ILE A 49 -1.08 -8.85 4.75
N VAL A 50 -0.64 -8.77 3.49
CA VAL A 50 0.77 -8.67 3.11
C VAL A 50 1.11 -7.21 2.83
N ASP A 51 1.98 -6.60 3.64
CA ASP A 51 2.50 -5.27 3.34
C ASP A 51 3.68 -5.39 2.36
N THR A 52 3.46 -5.04 1.09
CA THR A 52 4.48 -5.23 0.05
C THR A 52 5.48 -4.08 -0.06
N HIS A 53 5.50 -3.11 0.85
CA HIS A 53 6.45 -1.99 0.77
C HIS A 53 6.81 -1.48 2.16
N GLN A 54 7.78 -2.13 2.78
CA GLN A 54 8.30 -1.76 4.09
C GLN A 54 9.76 -1.31 3.96
N HIS A 55 10.10 -0.19 4.56
CA HIS A 55 11.47 0.23 4.76
C HIS A 55 11.89 0.01 6.21
N LEU A 56 13.08 -0.55 6.39
CA LEU A 56 13.71 -0.72 7.69
C LEU A 56 15.15 -0.21 7.57
N TRP A 57 15.62 0.57 8.54
CA TRP A 57 17.01 0.96 8.57
C TRP A 57 17.51 1.17 9.99
N ASP A 58 18.79 0.88 10.17
CA ASP A 58 19.50 1.10 11.41
C ASP A 58 20.68 2.03 11.15
N LEU A 59 20.60 3.26 11.66
CA LEU A 59 21.59 4.31 11.44
C LEU A 59 22.93 4.03 12.14
N SER A 60 22.98 3.05 13.06
CA SER A 60 24.26 2.57 13.59
C SER A 60 25.00 1.62 12.63
N LYS A 61 24.32 1.11 11.59
CA LYS A 61 24.86 0.16 10.61
C LYS A 61 25.00 0.77 9.23
N PHE A 62 24.02 1.58 8.82
CA PHE A 62 23.91 2.10 7.45
C PHE A 62 23.81 3.62 7.43
N ARG A 63 24.51 4.23 6.48
CA ARG A 63 24.41 5.65 6.16
C ARG A 63 23.40 5.81 5.02
N LEU A 64 22.41 6.68 5.23
CA LEU A 64 21.38 7.01 4.23
C LEU A 64 21.60 8.48 3.80
N PRO A 65 22.27 8.74 2.67
CA PRO A 65 22.67 10.10 2.27
C PRO A 65 21.50 11.06 2.02
N TRP A 66 20.29 10.54 1.82
CA TRP A 66 19.09 11.33 1.56
C TRP A 66 18.38 11.84 2.83
N LEU A 67 18.77 11.35 4.01
CA LEU A 67 18.19 11.82 5.28
C LEU A 67 18.69 13.24 5.58
N LYS A 68 17.74 14.14 5.86
CA LYS A 68 18.05 15.52 6.28
C LYS A 68 18.28 15.56 7.79
N PRO A 69 19.38 16.16 8.29
CA PRO A 69 19.57 16.36 9.73
C PRO A 69 18.34 16.98 10.40
N GLY A 70 17.91 16.43 11.54
CA GLY A 70 16.73 16.90 12.30
C GLY A 70 15.36 16.56 11.68
N GLY A 71 15.31 15.91 10.52
CA GLY A 71 14.06 15.44 9.92
C GLY A 71 13.37 14.34 10.73
N GLU A 72 12.06 14.20 10.57
CA GLU A 72 11.25 13.19 11.30
C GLU A 72 11.64 11.73 11.01
N LEU A 73 12.29 11.50 9.86
CA LEU A 73 12.80 10.18 9.45
C LEU A 73 14.27 9.97 9.85
N THR A 74 14.90 10.93 10.53
CA THR A 74 16.34 10.93 10.84
C THR A 74 16.61 10.22 12.17
N ARG A 75 16.19 8.95 12.24
CA ARG A 75 16.46 7.99 13.32
C ARG A 75 16.41 6.56 12.77
N SER A 76 16.81 5.56 13.54
CA SER A 76 16.59 4.15 13.16
C SER A 76 15.10 3.78 13.18
N PHE A 77 14.69 2.98 12.19
CA PHE A 77 13.38 2.35 12.09
C PHE A 77 13.56 0.85 11.89
N THR A 78 13.38 0.10 12.97
CA THR A 78 13.74 -1.32 13.04
C THR A 78 12.52 -2.23 12.93
N GLN A 79 12.74 -3.54 12.88
CA GLN A 79 11.66 -4.53 12.96
C GLN A 79 10.77 -4.35 14.20
N ALA A 80 11.37 -3.97 15.34
CA ALA A 80 10.64 -3.76 16.59
C ALA A 80 9.69 -2.55 16.48
N ASP A 81 10.14 -1.47 15.85
CA ASP A 81 9.32 -0.29 15.58
C ASP A 81 8.17 -0.62 14.63
N TYR A 82 8.43 -1.42 13.60
CA TYR A 82 7.39 -1.83 12.67
C TYR A 82 6.33 -2.73 13.32
N ARG A 83 6.73 -3.66 14.19
CA ARG A 83 5.79 -4.48 14.97
C ARG A 83 4.82 -3.62 15.78
N LYS A 84 5.33 -2.55 16.42
CA LYS A 84 4.48 -1.57 17.12
C LYS A 84 3.55 -0.82 16.17
N ALA A 85 4.08 -0.35 15.03
CA ALA A 85 3.29 0.39 14.03
C ALA A 85 2.17 -0.45 13.38
N THR A 86 2.31 -1.78 13.37
CA THR A 86 1.38 -2.72 12.72
C THR A 86 0.47 -3.49 13.67
N GLU A 87 0.58 -3.25 14.97
CA GLU A 87 -0.21 -3.96 15.99
C GLU A 87 -1.72 -3.87 15.71
N GLY A 88 -2.40 -5.01 15.69
CA GLY A 88 -3.84 -5.08 15.42
C GLY A 88 -4.27 -4.73 13.99
N LEU A 89 -3.35 -4.45 13.05
CA LEU A 89 -3.73 -4.18 11.64
C LEU A 89 -4.03 -5.45 10.85
N GLY A 90 -3.56 -6.61 11.32
CA GLY A 90 -3.69 -7.89 10.62
C GLY A 90 -2.60 -8.12 9.57
N ILE A 91 -1.53 -7.34 9.58
CA ILE A 91 -0.34 -7.58 8.74
C ILE A 91 0.37 -8.83 9.24
N LYS A 92 0.54 -9.82 8.36
CA LYS A 92 1.16 -11.13 8.68
C LYS A 92 2.48 -11.35 7.96
N LYS A 93 2.64 -10.79 6.77
CA LYS A 93 3.86 -10.88 5.96
C LYS A 93 4.22 -9.50 5.43
N THR A 94 5.49 -9.24 5.20
CA THR A 94 5.95 -8.00 4.57
C THR A 94 7.07 -8.25 3.57
N VAL A 95 7.17 -7.33 2.61
CA VAL A 95 8.26 -7.27 1.65
C VAL A 95 9.07 -6.00 1.92
N TYR A 96 10.36 -6.19 2.22
CA TYR A 96 11.29 -5.10 2.40
C TYR A 96 11.61 -4.41 1.08
N MET A 97 11.82 -3.10 1.14
CA MET A 97 12.30 -2.26 0.06
C MET A 97 13.57 -1.55 0.49
N GLU A 98 14.57 -1.56 -0.40
CA GLU A 98 15.84 -0.86 -0.22
C GLU A 98 15.67 0.61 0.20
N VAL A 99 16.63 1.10 0.96
CA VAL A 99 16.55 2.42 1.61
C VAL A 99 17.57 3.41 1.06
N ALA A 100 18.11 3.18 -0.14
CA ALA A 100 19.12 4.02 -0.78
C ALA A 100 20.30 4.33 0.15
N VAL A 101 20.87 3.27 0.76
CA VAL A 101 22.10 3.38 1.55
C VAL A 101 23.25 3.95 0.70
N ALA A 102 24.28 4.43 1.39
CA ALA A 102 25.53 4.80 0.76
C ALA A 102 26.01 3.70 -0.19
N ARG A 103 26.53 4.13 -1.34
CA ARG A 103 26.83 3.26 -2.49
C ARG A 103 27.64 2.02 -2.11
N GLU A 104 28.68 2.22 -1.31
CA GLU A 104 29.59 1.19 -0.82
C GLU A 104 28.95 0.19 0.16
N GLN A 105 27.80 0.52 0.75
CA GLN A 105 27.08 -0.33 1.71
C GLN A 105 25.97 -1.16 1.06
N LYS A 106 25.77 -1.07 -0.26
CA LYS A 106 24.66 -1.71 -0.97
C LYS A 106 24.64 -3.24 -0.83
N LEU A 107 25.80 -3.88 -0.97
CA LEU A 107 25.92 -5.33 -0.77
C LEU A 107 25.62 -5.70 0.70
N ALA A 108 26.16 -4.94 1.65
CA ALA A 108 25.92 -5.17 3.08
C ALA A 108 24.45 -5.02 3.46
N GLU A 109 23.71 -4.07 2.87
CA GLU A 109 22.27 -3.93 3.06
C GLU A 109 21.51 -5.17 2.55
N ALA A 110 21.82 -5.62 1.33
CA ALA A 110 21.17 -6.77 0.72
C ALA A 110 21.42 -8.08 1.49
N GLU A 111 22.64 -8.31 1.97
CA GLU A 111 22.98 -9.45 2.81
C GLU A 111 22.32 -9.36 4.20
N TYR A 112 22.29 -8.16 4.79
CA TYR A 112 21.63 -7.93 6.07
C TYR A 112 20.14 -8.25 5.98
N ILE A 113 19.44 -7.74 4.96
CA ILE A 113 18.01 -7.98 4.85
C ILE A 113 17.70 -9.43 4.49
N ALA A 114 18.55 -10.11 3.72
CA ALA A 114 18.39 -11.54 3.48
C ALA A 114 18.37 -12.34 4.81
N LYS A 115 19.20 -11.96 5.79
CA LYS A 115 19.21 -12.55 7.15
C LYS A 115 17.93 -12.20 7.92
N VAL A 116 17.46 -10.96 7.84
CA VAL A 116 16.18 -10.55 8.46
C VAL A 116 15.02 -11.38 7.91
N CYS A 117 14.97 -11.60 6.59
CA CYS A 117 13.94 -12.38 5.91
C CYS A 117 13.98 -13.88 6.24
N ALA A 118 15.16 -14.41 6.58
CA ALA A 118 15.33 -15.82 6.95
C ALA A 118 14.85 -16.13 8.37
N ASP A 119 14.76 -15.12 9.24
CA ASP A 119 14.24 -15.28 10.60
C ASP A 119 12.71 -15.35 10.59
N LYS A 120 12.18 -16.56 10.82
CA LYS A 120 10.74 -16.87 10.82
C LYS A 120 9.93 -16.14 11.90
N ASN A 121 10.59 -15.50 12.87
CA ASN A 121 9.92 -14.68 13.88
C ASN A 121 9.60 -13.26 13.36
N ASN A 122 10.15 -12.89 12.20
CA ASN A 122 9.88 -11.60 11.58
C ASN A 122 8.77 -11.74 10.53
N PRO A 123 7.80 -10.80 10.48
CA PRO A 123 6.84 -10.75 9.38
C PRO A 123 7.51 -10.41 8.04
N THR A 124 8.68 -9.76 8.07
CA THR A 124 9.48 -9.48 6.87
C THR A 124 10.07 -10.76 6.34
N CYS A 125 9.55 -11.24 5.21
CA CYS A 125 9.85 -12.58 4.68
C CYS A 125 10.45 -12.57 3.27
N ALA A 126 10.41 -11.41 2.60
CA ALA A 126 10.98 -11.20 1.28
C ALA A 126 11.53 -9.77 1.16
N ALA A 127 12.39 -9.55 0.16
CA ALA A 127 13.02 -8.26 -0.08
C ALA A 127 13.14 -7.95 -1.58
N VAL A 128 12.98 -6.67 -1.90
CA VAL A 128 13.43 -6.04 -3.13
C VAL A 128 14.61 -5.14 -2.77
N ILE A 129 15.80 -5.51 -3.26
CA ILE A 129 17.07 -4.88 -2.86
C ILE A 129 17.47 -3.77 -3.82
N GLY A 130 18.35 -2.88 -3.36
CA GLY A 130 18.91 -1.83 -4.21
C GLY A 130 19.84 -2.45 -5.23
N GLY A 131 19.82 -1.95 -6.47
CA GLY A 131 20.73 -2.43 -7.50
C GLY A 131 20.99 -1.37 -8.55
N LEU A 132 22.27 -1.05 -8.78
CA LEU A 132 22.66 0.04 -9.68
C LEU A 132 22.60 -0.41 -11.14
N ILE A 133 21.38 -0.62 -11.65
CA ILE A 133 21.07 -1.25 -12.94
C ILE A 133 21.70 -0.58 -14.18
N LEU A 134 22.28 0.61 -14.05
CA LEU A 134 22.95 1.32 -15.15
C LEU A 134 24.48 1.15 -15.11
N GLU A 135 24.99 0.26 -14.28
CA GLU A 135 26.42 0.02 -14.12
C GLU A 135 26.80 -1.35 -14.65
N GLU A 136 27.99 -1.44 -15.25
CA GLU A 136 28.51 -2.71 -15.77
C GLU A 136 28.69 -3.76 -14.66
N SER A 137 29.00 -3.33 -13.43
CA SER A 137 29.12 -4.22 -12.26
C SER A 137 27.78 -4.77 -11.76
N PHE A 138 26.64 -4.35 -12.32
CA PHE A 138 25.33 -4.79 -11.87
C PHE A 138 25.13 -6.30 -12.01
N GLU A 139 25.55 -6.88 -13.12
CA GLU A 139 25.40 -8.32 -13.37
C GLU A 139 26.15 -9.14 -12.33
N GLU A 140 27.41 -8.77 -12.07
CA GLU A 140 28.21 -9.41 -11.03
C GLU A 140 27.52 -9.26 -9.66
N TYR A 141 27.02 -8.06 -9.34
CA TYR A 141 26.33 -7.79 -8.07
C TYR A 141 25.09 -8.67 -7.89
N ILE A 142 24.18 -8.68 -8.87
CA ILE A 142 22.87 -9.31 -8.71
C ILE A 142 22.92 -10.84 -8.75
N THR A 143 23.89 -11.41 -9.48
CA THR A 143 24.06 -12.87 -9.59
C THR A 143 24.44 -13.54 -8.28
N ARG A 144 25.00 -12.80 -7.31
CA ARG A 144 25.22 -13.25 -5.92
C ARG A 144 23.96 -13.71 -5.21
N PHE A 145 22.79 -13.18 -5.61
CA PHE A 145 21.49 -13.49 -5.03
C PHE A 145 20.67 -14.47 -5.87
N LYS A 146 21.25 -15.05 -6.94
CA LYS A 146 20.60 -16.06 -7.77
C LYS A 146 20.12 -17.24 -6.92
N GLY A 147 18.85 -17.60 -7.05
CA GLY A 147 18.25 -18.71 -6.30
C GLY A 147 17.92 -18.39 -4.84
N SER A 148 18.10 -17.14 -4.38
CA SER A 148 17.68 -16.75 -3.04
C SER A 148 16.18 -16.97 -2.85
N PRO A 149 15.74 -17.62 -1.74
CA PRO A 149 14.32 -17.75 -1.44
C PRO A 149 13.69 -16.42 -0.99
N HIS A 150 14.50 -15.42 -0.61
CA HIS A 150 14.05 -14.17 0.01
C HIS A 150 14.23 -12.93 -0.88
N ILE A 151 15.26 -12.89 -1.73
CA ILE A 151 15.46 -11.76 -2.65
C ILE A 151 14.61 -11.97 -3.89
N LYS A 152 13.57 -11.16 -4.05
CA LYS A 152 12.54 -11.33 -5.09
C LYS A 152 12.63 -10.31 -6.21
N GLY A 153 13.40 -9.24 -6.04
CA GLY A 153 13.49 -8.18 -7.02
C GLY A 153 14.57 -7.17 -6.73
N VAL A 154 14.70 -6.22 -7.66
CA VAL A 154 15.61 -5.09 -7.59
C VAL A 154 14.83 -3.78 -7.74
N ARG A 155 15.26 -2.76 -7.00
CA ARG A 155 14.76 -1.39 -7.14
C ARG A 155 15.91 -0.43 -7.44
N HIS A 156 15.67 0.50 -8.37
CA HIS A 156 16.56 1.62 -8.67
C HIS A 156 15.74 2.81 -9.17
N ALA A 157 15.86 3.96 -8.51
CA ALA A 157 15.21 5.19 -8.94
C ALA A 157 15.73 5.68 -10.32
N LEU A 158 14.83 5.74 -11.30
CA LEU A 158 15.08 6.33 -12.62
C LEU A 158 14.40 7.69 -12.69
N ASN A 159 15.19 8.76 -12.68
CA ASN A 159 14.74 10.13 -12.48
C ASN A 159 14.99 11.04 -13.70
N LYS A 160 15.74 10.56 -14.70
CA LYS A 160 16.16 11.32 -15.88
C LYS A 160 15.84 10.54 -17.16
N PRO A 161 15.35 11.20 -18.23
CA PRO A 161 15.06 10.55 -19.52
C PRO A 161 16.21 9.73 -20.09
N ALA A 162 17.44 10.27 -20.06
CA ALA A 162 18.62 9.58 -20.59
C ALA A 162 18.89 8.20 -19.95
N GLN A 163 18.38 7.93 -18.75
CA GLN A 163 18.51 6.62 -18.12
C GLN A 163 17.69 5.53 -18.83
N PHE A 164 16.57 5.89 -19.46
CA PHE A 164 15.69 4.97 -20.21
C PHE A 164 16.25 4.63 -21.60
N GLU A 165 17.13 5.49 -22.12
CA GLU A 165 17.83 5.32 -23.40
C GLU A 165 19.11 4.48 -23.24
N ASP A 166 19.61 4.33 -22.02
CA ASP A 166 20.83 3.58 -21.74
C ASP A 166 20.65 2.08 -22.07
N GLY A 167 21.44 1.59 -23.02
CA GLY A 167 21.38 0.19 -23.46
C GLY A 167 21.64 -0.82 -22.33
N ARG A 168 22.34 -0.44 -21.26
CA ARG A 168 22.53 -1.29 -20.06
C ARG A 168 21.22 -1.61 -19.38
N LEU A 169 20.28 -0.66 -19.33
CA LEU A 169 19.00 -0.85 -18.66
C LEU A 169 18.26 -2.07 -19.21
N ILE A 170 18.10 -2.14 -20.53
CA ILE A 170 17.39 -3.26 -21.18
C ILE A 170 18.12 -4.59 -20.97
N ARG A 171 19.45 -4.59 -21.11
CA ARG A 171 20.26 -5.81 -20.88
C ARG A 171 20.09 -6.34 -19.47
N HIS A 172 20.19 -5.46 -18.47
CA HIS A 172 20.10 -5.84 -17.06
C HIS A 172 18.68 -6.17 -16.61
N LEU A 173 17.65 -5.51 -17.15
CA LEU A 173 16.26 -5.90 -16.92
C LEU A 173 15.98 -7.32 -17.42
N ARG A 174 16.43 -7.65 -18.64
CA ARG A 174 16.31 -9.02 -19.18
C ARG A 174 17.09 -10.04 -18.34
N LEU A 175 18.23 -9.66 -17.77
CA LEU A 175 18.95 -10.50 -16.81
C LEU A 175 18.08 -10.81 -15.58
N LEU A 176 17.34 -9.85 -15.02
CA LEU A 176 16.46 -10.08 -13.87
C LEU A 176 15.40 -11.15 -14.16
N SER A 177 14.81 -11.17 -15.36
CA SER A 177 13.89 -12.25 -15.77
C SER A 177 14.54 -13.64 -15.64
N ARG A 178 15.77 -13.80 -16.16
CA ARG A 178 16.52 -15.07 -16.08
C ARG A 178 16.89 -15.47 -14.64
N LEU A 179 16.92 -14.51 -13.73
CA LEU A 179 17.14 -14.72 -12.29
C LEU A 179 15.83 -14.89 -11.50
N ASN A 180 14.67 -14.88 -12.17
CA ASN A 180 13.33 -14.88 -11.58
C ASN A 180 13.08 -13.70 -10.60
N MET A 181 13.70 -12.55 -10.87
CA MET A 181 13.60 -11.34 -10.06
C MET A 181 12.74 -10.28 -10.76
N SER A 182 11.93 -9.55 -9.99
CA SER A 182 11.18 -8.39 -10.50
C SER A 182 12.04 -7.12 -10.52
N PHE A 183 11.56 -6.10 -11.25
CA PHE A 183 12.05 -4.73 -11.14
C PHE A 183 10.96 -3.79 -10.64
N ASP A 184 11.25 -3.05 -9.59
CA ASP A 184 10.33 -2.08 -9.00
C ASP A 184 10.59 -0.69 -9.60
N LEU A 185 9.59 -0.21 -10.35
CA LEU A 185 9.57 1.08 -11.05
C LEU A 185 9.23 2.20 -10.06
N VAL A 186 10.28 2.80 -9.49
CA VAL A 186 10.20 4.08 -8.76
C VAL A 186 10.63 5.21 -9.71
N VAL A 187 9.63 5.85 -10.31
CA VAL A 187 9.82 6.90 -11.32
C VAL A 187 8.98 8.14 -10.99
N PRO A 188 9.45 9.34 -11.34
CA PRO A 188 8.60 10.54 -11.34
C PRO A 188 7.41 10.36 -12.28
N THR A 189 6.26 10.97 -11.95
CA THR A 189 5.01 10.91 -12.74
C THR A 189 5.25 11.21 -14.23
N ARG A 190 6.01 12.25 -14.55
CA ARG A 190 6.35 12.67 -15.92
C ARG A 190 7.13 11.64 -16.75
N LEU A 191 7.69 10.59 -16.13
CA LEU A 191 8.48 9.56 -16.79
C LEU A 191 7.76 8.21 -16.87
N ILE A 192 6.51 8.11 -16.41
CA ILE A 192 5.74 6.85 -16.47
C ILE A 192 5.54 6.39 -17.93
N GLY A 193 5.26 7.32 -18.85
CA GLY A 193 5.19 7.01 -20.28
C GLY A 193 6.47 6.36 -20.81
N GLN A 194 7.64 6.92 -20.49
CA GLN A 194 8.94 6.35 -20.89
C GLN A 194 9.23 5.00 -20.22
N ALA A 195 8.78 4.81 -18.98
CA ALA A 195 8.86 3.52 -18.32
C ALA A 195 8.05 2.45 -19.06
N ALA A 196 6.90 2.79 -19.63
CA ALA A 196 6.10 1.86 -20.44
C ALA A 196 6.84 1.38 -21.70
N ASP A 197 7.61 2.25 -22.35
CA ASP A 197 8.43 1.88 -23.52
C ASP A 197 9.55 0.90 -23.15
N VAL A 198 10.16 1.08 -21.97
CA VAL A 198 11.16 0.14 -21.44
C VAL A 198 10.53 -1.22 -21.10
N VAL A 199 9.37 -1.21 -20.43
CA VAL A 199 8.63 -2.43 -20.10
C VAL A 199 8.28 -3.23 -21.35
N GLU A 200 7.84 -2.57 -22.42
CA GLU A 200 7.52 -3.19 -23.71
C GLU A 200 8.70 -4.00 -24.27
N ARG A 201 9.91 -3.43 -24.18
CA ARG A 201 11.16 -4.06 -24.67
C ARG A 201 11.66 -5.20 -23.77
N CYS A 202 11.03 -5.38 -22.61
CA CYS A 202 11.39 -6.31 -21.55
C CYS A 202 10.20 -7.20 -21.14
N GLY A 203 9.39 -7.65 -22.11
CA GLY A 203 8.13 -8.39 -21.85
C GLY A 203 8.23 -9.64 -20.95
N GLU A 204 9.40 -10.28 -20.87
CA GLU A 204 9.63 -11.43 -19.98
C GLU A 204 9.95 -11.02 -18.52
N THR A 205 10.33 -9.76 -18.29
CA THR A 205 10.68 -9.25 -16.97
C THR A 205 9.41 -8.84 -16.24
N ARG A 206 9.29 -9.20 -14.97
CA ARG A 206 8.17 -8.79 -14.12
C ARG A 206 8.43 -7.41 -13.55
N PHE A 207 7.46 -6.52 -13.65
CA PHE A 207 7.58 -5.14 -13.17
C PHE A 207 6.51 -4.82 -12.12
N ILE A 208 6.85 -3.90 -11.24
CA ILE A 208 5.92 -3.35 -10.26
C ILE A 208 6.01 -1.83 -10.30
N LEU A 209 4.91 -1.14 -10.55
CA LEU A 209 4.83 0.30 -10.37
C LEU A 209 4.71 0.62 -8.89
N ASP A 210 5.67 1.38 -8.36
CA ASP A 210 5.60 1.86 -6.98
C ASP A 210 4.63 3.03 -6.82
N HIS A 211 4.01 3.12 -5.64
CA HIS A 211 3.32 4.29 -5.11
C HIS A 211 2.25 4.92 -6.02
N CYS A 212 1.46 4.11 -6.71
CA CYS A 212 0.50 4.61 -7.72
C CYS A 212 1.17 5.52 -8.77
N GLY A 213 2.43 5.25 -9.14
CA GLY A 213 3.19 6.11 -10.02
C GLY A 213 3.50 7.48 -9.43
N ASN A 214 3.63 7.58 -8.10
CA ASN A 214 3.97 8.81 -7.40
C ASN A 214 2.97 9.97 -7.62
N ALA A 215 1.69 9.64 -7.86
CA ALA A 215 0.65 10.65 -8.01
C ALA A 215 0.54 11.56 -6.77
N ASP A 216 0.20 12.82 -7.02
CA ASP A 216 0.00 13.87 -6.04
C ASP A 216 -1.49 14.11 -5.87
N PRO A 217 -2.09 13.80 -4.69
CA PRO A 217 -3.51 14.02 -4.45
C PRO A 217 -3.99 15.45 -4.73
N LEU A 218 -3.12 16.45 -4.56
CA LEU A 218 -3.42 17.85 -4.87
C LEU A 218 -3.77 18.10 -6.35
N ALA A 219 -3.36 17.20 -7.25
CA ALA A 219 -3.67 17.32 -8.68
C ALA A 219 -5.12 16.97 -9.02
N PHE A 220 -5.86 16.34 -8.11
CA PHE A 220 -7.17 15.74 -8.39
C PHE A 220 -8.35 16.55 -7.87
N ASP A 221 -8.11 17.53 -7.00
CA ASP A 221 -9.15 18.41 -6.47
C ASP A 221 -8.63 19.86 -6.42
N PRO A 222 -9.16 20.77 -7.26
CA PRO A 222 -8.74 22.16 -7.28
C PRO A 222 -9.15 22.94 -6.02
N ASN A 223 -10.04 22.39 -5.18
CA ASN A 223 -10.47 23.03 -3.93
C ASN A 223 -9.52 22.74 -2.76
N LEU A 224 -8.56 21.83 -2.92
CA LEU A 224 -7.54 21.57 -1.91
C LEU A 224 -6.49 22.67 -1.92
N GLU A 225 -6.30 23.33 -0.78
CA GLU A 225 -5.32 24.42 -0.61
C GLU A 225 -4.22 24.02 0.37
N TRP A 226 -3.10 23.50 -0.14
CA TRP A 226 -1.96 23.05 0.68
C TRP A 226 -0.72 23.95 0.58
N GLY A 227 -0.90 25.21 0.14
CA GLY A 227 0.18 26.19 0.06
C GLY A 227 1.27 25.87 -1.00
N ARG A 228 0.97 24.97 -1.94
CA ARG A 228 1.85 24.62 -3.08
C ARG A 228 1.02 24.30 -4.32
N LYS A 229 1.65 24.27 -5.49
CA LYS A 229 1.01 23.77 -6.72
C LYS A 229 1.03 22.24 -6.78
N PRO A 230 0.10 21.61 -7.54
CA PRO A 230 0.20 20.19 -7.88
C PRO A 230 1.52 19.85 -8.59
N GLN A 231 2.08 18.68 -8.33
CA GLN A 231 3.36 18.24 -8.93
C GLN A 231 3.21 17.65 -10.34
N HIS A 232 1.99 17.40 -10.80
CA HIS A 232 1.70 16.91 -12.14
C HIS A 232 0.28 17.29 -12.56
N ASP A 233 -0.02 17.14 -13.85
CA ASP A 233 -1.38 17.19 -14.37
C ASP A 233 -2.07 15.82 -14.14
N ALA A 234 -3.29 15.82 -13.61
CA ALA A 234 -3.99 14.59 -13.29
C ALA A 234 -4.38 13.79 -14.55
N ASN A 235 -4.75 14.46 -15.64
CA ASN A 235 -5.17 13.78 -16.87
C ASN A 235 -3.98 13.15 -17.61
N MET A 236 -2.82 13.79 -17.59
CA MET A 236 -1.56 13.22 -18.06
C MET A 236 -1.21 11.96 -17.27
N TRP A 237 -1.22 12.05 -15.93
CA TRP A 237 -0.94 10.89 -15.08
C TRP A 237 -1.90 9.72 -15.36
N LYS A 238 -3.21 9.99 -15.50
CA LYS A 238 -4.19 8.95 -15.83
C LYS A 238 -3.84 8.21 -17.14
N ARG A 239 -3.53 8.97 -18.19
CA ARG A 239 -3.12 8.42 -19.50
C ARG A 239 -1.82 7.62 -19.44
N ASP A 240 -0.85 8.07 -18.66
CA ASP A 240 0.41 7.36 -18.49
C ASP A 240 0.22 6.04 -17.71
N ILE A 241 -0.63 6.05 -16.68
CA ILE A 241 -1.03 4.84 -15.95
C ILE A 241 -1.77 3.86 -16.86
N GLU A 242 -2.73 4.32 -17.66
CA GLU A 242 -3.41 3.49 -18.66
C GLU A 242 -2.44 2.90 -19.67
N THR A 243 -1.48 3.69 -20.14
CA THR A 243 -0.44 3.24 -21.07
C THR A 243 0.41 2.15 -20.45
N LEU A 244 0.89 2.33 -19.23
CA LEU A 244 1.69 1.31 -18.53
C LEU A 244 0.87 0.05 -18.22
N ALA A 245 -0.38 0.20 -17.77
CA ALA A 245 -1.24 -0.91 -17.38
C ALA A 245 -1.64 -1.82 -18.54
N LYS A 246 -1.55 -1.36 -19.81
CA LYS A 246 -1.70 -2.22 -20.99
C LYS A 246 -0.67 -3.36 -21.05
N ARG A 247 0.44 -3.25 -20.31
CA ARG A 247 1.50 -4.26 -20.28
C ARG A 247 1.18 -5.31 -19.21
N PRO A 248 0.93 -6.58 -19.58
CA PRO A 248 0.43 -7.60 -18.64
C PRO A 248 1.46 -8.00 -17.58
N ASN A 249 2.75 -7.79 -17.84
CA ASN A 249 3.87 -8.07 -16.93
C ASN A 249 4.09 -6.97 -15.86
N VAL A 250 3.20 -5.97 -15.77
CA VAL A 250 3.23 -4.91 -14.75
C VAL A 250 2.08 -5.06 -13.77
N ILE A 251 2.38 -4.98 -12.47
CA ILE A 251 1.40 -4.78 -11.40
C ILE A 251 1.63 -3.43 -10.70
N CYS A 252 0.67 -2.96 -9.90
CA CYS A 252 0.75 -1.68 -9.21
C CYS A 252 0.65 -1.83 -7.68
N LYS A 253 1.55 -1.16 -6.96
CA LYS A 253 1.42 -0.96 -5.51
C LYS A 253 0.51 0.22 -5.22
N ILE A 254 -0.52 -0.04 -4.42
CA ILE A 254 -1.35 1.00 -3.83
C ILE A 254 -0.65 1.47 -2.56
N SER A 255 0.14 2.54 -2.65
CA SER A 255 0.96 3.09 -1.56
C SER A 255 1.48 4.50 -1.81
N GLY A 256 2.21 5.07 -0.85
CA GLY A 256 3.06 6.27 -1.00
C GLY A 256 2.34 7.62 -1.21
N ILE A 257 1.13 7.62 -1.76
CA ILE A 257 0.36 8.85 -2.03
C ILE A 257 -0.01 9.60 -0.76
N ILE A 258 -0.21 8.88 0.36
CA ILE A 258 -0.51 9.50 1.66
C ILE A 258 0.66 10.32 2.19
N ALA A 259 1.91 9.98 1.86
CA ALA A 259 3.10 10.73 2.28
C ALA A 259 3.19 12.13 1.65
N ARG A 260 2.36 12.41 0.65
CA ARG A 260 2.27 13.69 -0.08
C ARG A 260 1.15 14.59 0.44
N VAL A 261 0.31 14.07 1.34
CA VAL A 261 -0.77 14.78 2.00
C VAL A 261 -0.24 15.43 3.27
N PRO A 262 -0.52 16.72 3.55
CA PRO A 262 -0.17 17.34 4.82
C PRO A 262 -0.77 16.58 6.01
N LYS A 263 -0.09 16.62 7.15
CA LYS A 263 -0.59 15.99 8.39
C LYS A 263 -1.93 16.60 8.78
N GLY A 264 -2.90 15.75 9.08
CA GLY A 264 -4.27 16.16 9.42
C GLY A 264 -5.23 16.23 8.23
N GLU A 265 -4.72 16.27 7.00
CA GLU A 265 -5.54 16.40 5.78
C GLU A 265 -5.84 15.06 5.08
N ALA A 266 -5.34 13.94 5.62
CA ALA A 266 -5.53 12.62 5.02
C ALA A 266 -6.98 12.13 5.21
N ALA A 267 -7.73 12.07 4.10
CA ALA A 267 -9.09 11.55 4.05
C ALA A 267 -9.27 10.56 2.89
N ALA A 268 -10.31 9.72 2.95
CA ALA A 268 -10.58 8.72 1.92
C ALA A 268 -10.89 9.39 0.58
N GLU A 269 -11.64 10.49 0.61
CA GLU A 269 -12.05 11.29 -0.55
C GLU A 269 -10.85 11.91 -1.28
N VAL A 270 -9.82 12.31 -0.53
CA VAL A 270 -8.58 12.89 -1.07
C VAL A 270 -7.75 11.84 -1.82
N LEU A 271 -7.73 10.60 -1.33
CA LEU A 271 -6.90 9.51 -1.89
C LEU A 271 -7.64 8.65 -2.92
N ALA A 272 -8.97 8.57 -2.82
CA ALA A 272 -9.84 7.72 -3.64
C ALA A 272 -9.67 7.92 -5.15
N PRO A 273 -9.51 9.14 -5.70
CA PRO A 273 -9.37 9.32 -7.15
C PRO A 273 -8.17 8.57 -7.72
N ILE A 274 -7.03 8.62 -7.02
CA ILE A 274 -5.80 7.94 -7.45
C ILE A 274 -5.94 6.43 -7.27
N VAL A 275 -6.39 6.01 -6.08
CA VAL A 275 -6.54 4.58 -5.76
C VAL A 275 -7.50 3.91 -6.73
N ASN A 276 -8.70 4.47 -6.94
CA ASN A 276 -9.68 3.86 -7.84
C ASN A 276 -9.19 3.82 -9.29
N HIS A 277 -8.52 4.87 -9.78
CA HIS A 277 -7.95 4.85 -11.13
C HIS A 277 -6.95 3.69 -11.31
N CYS A 278 -6.05 3.47 -10.35
CA CYS A 278 -5.13 2.33 -10.39
C CYS A 278 -5.86 0.98 -10.32
N LEU A 279 -6.83 0.84 -9.41
CA LEU A 279 -7.60 -0.41 -9.25
C LEU A 279 -8.37 -0.76 -10.53
N ASP A 280 -9.01 0.23 -11.16
CA ASP A 280 -9.84 0.02 -12.34
C ASP A 280 -9.00 -0.22 -13.60
N THR A 281 -7.85 0.45 -13.71
CA THR A 281 -6.98 0.36 -14.89
C THR A 281 -6.14 -0.91 -14.91
N PHE A 282 -5.51 -1.27 -13.78
CA PHE A 282 -4.72 -2.51 -13.70
C PHE A 282 -5.61 -3.76 -13.59
N GLY A 283 -6.80 -3.59 -12.99
CA GLY A 283 -7.70 -4.68 -12.68
C GLY A 283 -7.35 -5.39 -11.37
N PRO A 284 -8.28 -6.21 -10.84
CA PRO A 284 -8.19 -6.76 -9.49
C PRO A 284 -7.05 -7.76 -9.27
N ASP A 285 -6.46 -8.31 -10.35
CA ASP A 285 -5.37 -9.29 -10.29
C ASP A 285 -3.97 -8.66 -10.32
N ARG A 286 -3.87 -7.34 -10.59
CA ARG A 286 -2.58 -6.66 -10.80
C ARG A 286 -2.39 -5.45 -9.90
N VAL A 287 -3.02 -5.49 -8.72
CA VAL A 287 -2.89 -4.47 -7.68
C VAL A 287 -2.59 -5.12 -6.34
N ILE A 288 -1.67 -4.53 -5.59
CA ILE A 288 -1.22 -5.03 -4.28
C ILE A 288 -1.16 -3.91 -3.25
N PHE A 289 -1.51 -4.23 -2.00
CA PHE A 289 -1.36 -3.31 -0.87
C PHE A 289 0.11 -3.11 -0.53
N ALA A 290 0.47 -1.86 -0.25
CA ALA A 290 1.79 -1.48 0.23
C ALA A 290 1.69 -0.35 1.27
N GLY A 291 2.41 -0.47 2.37
CA GLY A 291 2.33 0.43 3.52
C GLY A 291 3.21 1.66 3.40
N ASP A 292 4.34 1.55 2.70
CA ASP A 292 5.38 2.58 2.57
C ASP A 292 5.90 3.06 3.94
N TRP A 293 5.85 2.22 4.97
CA TRP A 293 6.30 2.59 6.30
C TRP A 293 7.83 2.58 6.36
N PRO A 294 8.48 3.55 7.04
CA PRO A 294 7.88 4.65 7.81
C PRO A 294 7.67 5.92 6.98
N VAL A 295 7.98 5.93 5.69
CA VAL A 295 7.86 7.11 4.82
C VAL A 295 6.43 7.66 4.78
N CYS A 296 5.42 6.80 4.81
CA CYS A 296 4.00 7.18 4.89
C CYS A 296 3.69 8.12 6.08
N THR A 297 4.47 8.04 7.17
CA THR A 297 4.30 8.88 8.37
C THR A 297 4.53 10.37 8.14
N ARG A 298 5.12 10.76 7.01
CA ARG A 298 5.15 12.15 6.53
C ARG A 298 3.76 12.76 6.46
N GLY A 299 2.78 11.99 5.98
CA GLY A 299 1.39 12.40 5.92
C GLY A 299 0.56 11.84 7.08
N ALA A 300 0.63 10.53 7.34
CA ALA A 300 -0.13 9.92 8.43
C ALA A 300 0.45 8.58 8.91
N PRO A 301 0.16 8.15 10.15
CA PRO A 301 0.53 6.83 10.63
C PRO A 301 0.02 5.70 9.73
N LEU A 302 0.77 4.58 9.64
CA LEU A 302 0.41 3.42 8.82
C LEU A 302 -1.02 2.89 9.09
N ARG A 303 -1.48 2.92 10.35
CA ARG A 303 -2.86 2.56 10.72
C ARG A 303 -3.90 3.42 10.00
N VAL A 304 -3.65 4.72 9.87
CA VAL A 304 -4.54 5.65 9.16
C VAL A 304 -4.57 5.26 7.68
N TRP A 305 -3.40 5.05 7.05
CA TRP A 305 -3.34 4.60 5.66
C TRP A 305 -4.13 3.31 5.42
N VAL A 306 -3.91 2.28 6.24
CA VAL A 306 -4.62 0.98 6.12
C VAL A 306 -6.13 1.18 6.25
N ASN A 307 -6.60 1.99 7.20
CA ASN A 307 -8.02 2.22 7.42
C ASN A 307 -8.65 3.03 6.28
N LEU A 308 -8.00 4.08 5.80
CA LEU A 308 -8.46 4.86 4.66
C LEU A 308 -8.55 3.99 3.39
N LEU A 309 -7.55 3.15 3.13
CA LEU A 309 -7.62 2.25 1.98
C LEU A 309 -8.77 1.24 2.11
N ARG A 310 -8.99 0.67 3.30
CA ARG A 310 -10.13 -0.22 3.57
C ARG A 310 -11.47 0.47 3.32
N GLU A 311 -11.58 1.75 3.67
CA GLU A 311 -12.75 2.56 3.41
C GLU A 311 -12.96 2.81 1.91
N ILE A 312 -11.91 3.22 1.18
CA ILE A 312 -11.95 3.45 -0.27
C ILE A 312 -12.44 2.19 -1.01
N VAL A 313 -11.92 1.01 -0.63
CA VAL A 313 -12.29 -0.25 -1.29
C VAL A 313 -13.51 -0.94 -0.66
N ARG A 314 -14.19 -0.32 0.31
CA ARG A 314 -15.25 -0.98 1.11
C ARG A 314 -16.37 -1.56 0.25
N LYS A 315 -16.73 -0.87 -0.84
CA LYS A 315 -17.80 -1.26 -1.77
C LYS A 315 -17.35 -2.24 -2.86
N ARG A 316 -16.05 -2.52 -3.01
CA ARG A 316 -15.55 -3.51 -3.97
C ARG A 316 -15.90 -4.94 -3.51
N PRO A 317 -16.06 -5.90 -4.45
CA PRO A 317 -16.29 -7.30 -4.10
C PRO A 317 -15.24 -7.83 -3.11
N LEU A 318 -15.68 -8.71 -2.19
CA LEU A 318 -14.82 -9.24 -1.14
C LEU A 318 -13.57 -9.94 -1.72
N GLU A 319 -13.72 -10.65 -2.84
CA GLU A 319 -12.60 -11.34 -3.49
C GLU A 319 -11.56 -10.38 -4.07
N GLU A 320 -11.97 -9.27 -4.69
CA GLU A 320 -11.02 -8.24 -5.17
C GLU A 320 -10.26 -7.60 -4.02
N ARG A 321 -10.95 -7.34 -2.91
CA ARG A 321 -10.31 -6.83 -1.70
C ARG A 321 -9.30 -7.83 -1.14
N ARG A 322 -9.62 -9.13 -1.09
CA ARG A 322 -8.67 -10.17 -0.66
C ARG A 322 -7.47 -10.28 -1.60
N LYS A 323 -7.68 -10.16 -2.91
CA LYS A 323 -6.60 -10.10 -3.90
C LYS A 323 -5.64 -8.93 -3.61
N LEU A 324 -6.19 -7.73 -3.44
CA LEU A 324 -5.43 -6.51 -3.11
C LEU A 324 -4.58 -6.66 -1.83
N PHE A 325 -5.18 -7.16 -0.75
CA PHE A 325 -4.52 -7.21 0.56
C PHE A 325 -3.66 -8.46 0.79
N TRP A 326 -3.86 -9.54 0.03
CA TRP A 326 -3.22 -10.82 0.31
C TRP A 326 -2.77 -11.57 -0.95
N SER A 327 -3.71 -12.11 -1.73
CA SER A 327 -3.40 -13.19 -2.68
C SER A 327 -2.50 -12.75 -3.83
N ASN A 328 -2.66 -11.52 -4.34
CA ASN A 328 -1.82 -11.03 -5.44
C ASN A 328 -0.37 -10.90 -5.02
N ALA A 329 -0.10 -10.38 -3.81
CA ALA A 329 1.25 -10.28 -3.26
C ALA A 329 1.88 -11.65 -3.06
N HIS A 330 1.10 -12.61 -2.53
CA HIS A 330 1.55 -13.98 -2.33
C HIS A 330 1.97 -14.65 -3.64
N ASN A 331 1.15 -14.51 -4.67
CA ASN A 331 1.38 -15.09 -5.98
C ASN A 331 2.54 -14.41 -6.70
N PHE A 332 2.60 -13.08 -6.68
CA PHE A 332 3.64 -12.33 -7.39
C PHE A 332 5.03 -12.60 -6.79
N TYR A 333 5.17 -12.53 -5.46
CA TYR A 333 6.47 -12.71 -4.82
C TYR A 333 6.81 -14.18 -4.51
N GLY A 334 5.87 -15.11 -4.69
CA GLY A 334 6.05 -16.52 -4.31
C GLY A 334 6.41 -16.64 -2.83
N LEU A 335 5.60 -16.02 -1.97
CA LEU A 335 5.81 -16.04 -0.53
C LEU A 335 5.44 -17.45 0.00
N ALA A 336 6.24 -17.99 0.93
CA ALA A 336 5.97 -19.27 1.59
C ALA A 336 4.98 -19.10 2.74
#